data_AF-A0A7K4BKJ7-F1
#
_entry.id   AF-A0A7K4BKJ7-F1
#
_cell.length_a   1.000
_cell.length_b   1.000
_cell.length_c   1.000
_cell.angle_alpha   90.00
_cell.angle_beta   90.00
_cell.angle_gamma   90.00
#
_symmetry.space_group_name_H-M   'P 1'
#
loop_
_entity.id
_entity.type
_entity.pdbx_description
1 polymer ?
#
loop_
_entity_poly.entity_id
_entity_poly.type
_entity_poly.pdbx_seq_one_letter_code
_entity_poly.pdbx_strand_id
1 'polypeptide(L)'
;MRRRIILGITLVFLSLFGGLFNLKAENSSFVQNIEGVSIRKKTENSHQGLRFYGKLDESVKGNAHGFYLVYGKTTLSELTEKLDSGANPIYINGKEVYHIEIPGSTEENNFSVVLVGIPEDGYFDLISVIPYVVVNGVKVFPPEVNKRCVADVALKMANAGEEVADIVRFDSIVNTNKKKVSMSPNGDVIISSGVHELNILKLRREFIKDWNYTFNKTLTELNHEEFFNEAKEGSPDTDVNNNDLSNTNLYKFFNNHRFSNKWRWLLNYMVNECDIYFASLQANAILGNGLGNNLFNGAHLAYSLVNFFNQSNEKGLYNAIDFTDLSRYDRVKNYNDGVYVDMREYELYDEGGEFNLPAPLNKPGYNFKHYKKGGVEYNPNAYYQVTNNEEKFEAIYSPIEYPLSFYDGAMKINELNRTYNVEDEISLPVYEKAGYNFVGWYDNSNLFGSPITNIEKGRTGALNLYGKWSEEIIEYVYNINYELNGGHFPGAYPTQYSMNEETLLPVPVRSGYQFAGWYNNSELTGDAITK
;
A
#
# COMPACT_ATOMS: atom_id res chain seq x y z
N MET A 1 -3.88 -33.43 74.84
CA MET A 1 -4.86 -32.62 75.60
C MET A 1 -5.56 -31.68 74.62
N ARG A 2 -6.79 -32.01 74.18
CA ARG A 2 -8.04 -31.19 74.33
C ARG A 2 -7.85 -29.71 73.92
N ARG A 3 -8.59 -29.10 72.97
CA ARG A 3 -10.00 -29.27 72.58
C ARG A 3 -10.30 -28.60 71.21
N ARG A 4 -11.27 -29.19 70.50
CA ARG A 4 -12.08 -28.64 69.40
C ARG A 4 -12.85 -27.38 69.81
N ILE A 5 -13.15 -26.52 68.83
CA ILE A 5 -14.51 -25.96 68.65
C ILE A 5 -14.87 -26.13 67.16
N ILE A 6 -15.95 -26.89 66.92
CA ILE A 6 -16.73 -26.90 65.67
C ILE A 6 -18.06 -26.27 66.07
N LEU A 7 -18.57 -25.34 65.26
CA LEU A 7 -20.01 -25.10 65.10
C LEU A 7 -20.23 -24.35 63.78
N GLY A 8 -20.96 -25.00 62.87
CA GLY A 8 -21.52 -24.37 61.67
C GLY A 8 -23.01 -24.09 61.85
N ILE A 9 -23.55 -23.27 60.94
CA ILE A 9 -24.92 -23.17 60.36
C ILE A 9 -24.84 -21.96 59.40
N THR A 10 -24.74 -22.15 58.08
CA THR A 10 -25.76 -22.40 57.03
C THR A 10 -26.63 -21.18 56.64
N LEU A 11 -26.17 -20.54 55.55
CA LEU A 11 -26.82 -19.86 54.42
C LEU A 11 -28.33 -19.56 54.41
N VAL A 12 -28.64 -18.35 53.88
CA VAL A 12 -29.78 -18.09 52.99
C VAL A 12 -29.29 -17.46 51.69
N PHE A 13 -29.81 -17.98 50.58
CA PHE A 13 -29.52 -17.73 49.16
C PHE A 13 -30.08 -16.39 48.64
N LEU A 14 -29.37 -15.77 47.67
CA LEU A 14 -29.87 -15.67 46.28
C LEU A 14 -28.70 -15.47 45.30
N SER A 15 -28.76 -16.24 44.23
CA SER A 15 -27.77 -16.42 43.17
C SER A 15 -27.69 -15.25 42.18
N LEU A 16 -26.48 -14.98 41.68
CA LEU A 16 -26.26 -14.72 40.25
C LEU A 16 -24.85 -15.17 39.87
N PHE A 17 -24.80 -16.21 39.04
CA PHE A 17 -23.68 -16.52 38.16
C PHE A 17 -23.34 -15.28 37.32
N GLY A 18 -22.07 -14.93 37.19
CA GLY A 18 -21.65 -13.87 36.28
C GLY A 18 -20.20 -13.45 36.44
N GLY A 19 -19.31 -14.13 35.73
CA GLY A 19 -18.02 -13.58 35.33
C GLY A 19 -16.83 -13.85 36.25
N LEU A 20 -15.92 -14.72 35.78
CA LEU A 20 -14.51 -14.36 35.82
C LEU A 20 -14.41 -12.92 35.27
N PHE A 21 -14.39 -11.93 36.15
CA PHE A 21 -14.07 -10.58 35.72
C PHE A 21 -12.61 -10.60 35.27
N ASN A 22 -12.45 -10.37 33.98
CA ASN A 22 -11.21 -10.19 33.26
C ASN A 22 -10.39 -9.05 33.89
N LEU A 23 -9.65 -9.35 34.97
CA LEU A 23 -8.64 -8.46 35.56
C LEU A 23 -7.45 -8.18 34.62
N LYS A 24 -7.46 -8.74 33.40
CA LYS A 24 -6.45 -8.47 32.36
C LYS A 24 -6.76 -7.25 31.47
N ALA A 25 -7.99 -6.70 31.49
CA ALA A 25 -8.38 -5.68 30.52
C ALA A 25 -8.32 -4.22 31.01
N GLU A 26 -8.49 -3.94 32.31
CA GLU A 26 -8.42 -2.56 32.86
C GLU A 26 -7.04 -2.16 33.44
N ASN A 27 -6.09 -3.09 33.53
CA ASN A 27 -4.85 -2.93 34.32
C ASN A 27 -3.58 -2.55 33.51
N SER A 28 -3.70 -2.17 32.25
CA SER A 28 -2.55 -1.90 31.35
C SER A 28 -1.95 -0.48 31.47
N SER A 29 -2.47 0.37 32.37
CA SER A 29 -2.06 1.77 32.53
C SER A 29 -1.04 2.02 33.66
N PHE A 30 -0.90 1.08 34.61
CA PHE A 30 -0.07 1.28 35.82
C PHE A 30 1.43 1.39 35.56
N VAL A 31 1.90 0.78 34.48
CA VAL A 31 3.30 0.85 34.07
C VAL A 31 3.36 0.94 32.55
N GLN A 32 4.20 1.85 32.07
CA GLN A 32 4.37 2.13 30.65
C GLN A 32 5.84 1.98 30.26
N ASN A 33 6.02 1.55 29.03
CA ASN A 33 7.30 1.55 28.34
C ASN A 33 7.55 2.96 27.79
N ILE A 34 8.69 3.58 28.12
CA ILE A 34 9.05 4.87 27.52
C ILE A 34 9.98 4.61 26.32
N GLU A 35 9.62 5.18 25.18
CA GLU A 35 10.45 5.15 23.96
C GLU A 35 11.61 6.14 24.04
N GLY A 36 12.50 5.98 25.02
CA GLY A 36 13.73 6.73 25.13
C GLY A 36 14.87 5.78 25.46
N VAL A 37 15.97 5.81 24.73
CA VAL A 37 17.19 5.09 25.09
C VAL A 37 18.36 5.96 24.70
N SER A 38 19.34 6.10 25.60
CA SER A 38 20.60 6.75 25.29
C SER A 38 21.76 5.82 25.62
N ILE A 39 22.77 5.84 24.76
CA ILE A 39 24.08 5.26 25.07
C ILE A 39 24.83 6.28 25.90
N ARG A 40 25.06 6.01 27.19
CA ARG A 40 25.89 6.88 28.03
C ARG A 40 27.30 6.32 28.17
N LYS A 41 28.31 7.17 27.96
CA LYS A 41 29.66 6.94 28.46
C LYS A 41 29.64 7.06 29.98
N LYS A 42 30.17 6.06 30.70
CA LYS A 42 30.58 6.25 32.10
C LYS A 42 32.08 6.55 32.10
N THR A 43 32.48 7.61 32.80
CA THR A 43 33.88 7.96 33.04
C THR A 43 34.57 6.83 33.80
N GLU A 44 35.31 5.98 33.09
CA GLU A 44 36.78 5.88 33.17
C GLU A 44 37.34 4.65 32.45
N ASN A 45 36.55 3.63 32.06
CA ASN A 45 37.00 2.52 31.20
C ASN A 45 35.84 1.88 30.39
N SER A 46 35.59 2.45 29.20
CA SER A 46 34.51 2.22 28.24
C SER A 46 33.86 0.82 28.21
N HIS A 47 32.60 0.73 28.63
CA HIS A 47 31.62 -0.18 28.04
C HIS A 47 30.32 0.60 27.82
N GLN A 48 29.83 0.58 26.58
CA GLN A 48 28.58 1.23 26.19
C GLN A 48 27.40 0.59 26.95
N GLY A 49 26.44 1.44 27.35
CA GLY A 49 25.29 1.02 28.15
C GLY A 49 23.97 1.22 27.41
N LEU A 50 23.16 0.17 27.22
CA LEU A 50 21.82 0.27 26.66
C LEU A 50 20.83 0.57 27.80
N ARG A 51 20.26 1.78 27.82
CA ARG A 51 19.37 2.23 28.89
C ARG A 51 17.89 2.09 28.53
N PHE A 52 17.13 1.37 29.35
CA PHE A 52 15.69 1.26 29.21
C PHE A 52 14.97 2.08 30.27
N TYR A 53 13.81 2.61 29.94
CA TYR A 53 13.00 3.40 30.85
C TYR A 53 11.59 2.82 30.95
N GLY A 54 11.06 2.84 32.16
CA GLY A 54 9.65 2.62 32.44
C GLY A 54 9.09 3.84 33.17
N LYS A 55 7.77 4.01 33.07
CA LYS A 55 7.03 5.03 33.83
C LYS A 55 5.94 4.36 34.64
N LEU A 56 5.84 4.71 35.91
CA LEU A 56 4.73 4.30 36.75
C LEU A 56 3.60 5.32 36.67
N ASP A 57 2.37 4.82 36.75
CA ASP A 57 1.23 5.65 37.09
C ASP A 57 1.38 6.18 38.54
N GLU A 58 0.87 7.38 38.81
CA GLU A 58 0.98 8.01 40.13
C GLU A 58 0.32 7.15 41.24
N SER A 59 -0.75 6.41 40.91
CA SER A 59 -1.48 5.58 41.88
C SER A 59 -0.69 4.40 42.43
N VAL A 60 0.39 4.00 41.77
CA VAL A 60 1.25 2.87 42.17
C VAL A 60 2.67 3.32 42.52
N LYS A 61 2.87 4.63 42.72
CA LYS A 61 4.16 5.19 43.14
C LYS A 61 4.56 4.59 44.49
N GLY A 62 5.77 4.02 44.53
CA GLY A 62 6.32 3.35 45.71
C GLY A 62 6.08 1.85 45.77
N ASN A 63 5.26 1.27 44.88
CA ASN A 63 5.16 -0.18 44.74
C ASN A 63 6.48 -0.77 44.23
N ALA A 64 6.76 -2.04 44.57
CA ALA A 64 7.91 -2.76 44.02
C ALA A 64 7.79 -2.87 42.50
N HIS A 65 8.86 -2.55 41.78
CA HIS A 65 8.86 -2.47 40.32
C HIS A 65 10.25 -2.75 39.76
N GLY A 66 10.34 -2.96 38.46
CA GLY A 66 11.62 -3.23 37.82
C GLY A 66 11.45 -3.71 36.40
N PHE A 67 12.40 -4.54 35.93
CA PHE A 67 12.43 -5.05 34.57
C PHE A 67 12.68 -6.55 34.50
N TYR A 68 12.10 -7.17 33.50
CA TYR A 68 12.55 -8.43 32.92
C TYR A 68 13.29 -8.14 31.62
N LEU A 69 14.46 -8.76 31.45
CA LEU A 69 15.31 -8.62 30.27
C LEU A 69 15.48 -10.00 29.64
N VAL A 70 15.07 -10.11 28.39
CA VAL A 70 15.12 -11.35 27.62
C VAL A 70 15.98 -11.13 26.40
N TYR A 71 17.02 -11.94 26.23
CA TYR A 71 17.78 -11.94 24.99
C TYR A 71 16.94 -12.54 23.85
N GLY A 72 16.91 -11.85 22.72
CA GLY A 72 16.05 -12.15 21.59
C GLY A 72 14.66 -11.53 21.68
N LYS A 73 13.84 -11.81 20.66
CA LYS A 73 12.43 -11.43 20.63
C LYS A 73 11.66 -12.31 21.62
N THR A 74 10.76 -11.70 22.40
CA THR A 74 9.78 -12.43 23.21
C THR A 74 8.44 -11.71 23.23
N THR A 75 7.40 -12.43 23.65
CA THR A 75 6.06 -11.88 23.93
C THR A 75 5.80 -11.81 25.43
N LEU A 76 4.85 -10.97 25.83
CA LEU A 76 4.40 -10.95 27.22
C LEU A 76 3.83 -12.32 27.63
N SER A 77 3.12 -13.00 26.71
CA SER A 77 2.55 -14.33 26.96
C SER A 77 3.63 -15.35 27.32
N GLU A 78 4.71 -15.42 26.54
CA GLU A 78 5.85 -16.32 26.80
C GLU A 78 6.49 -16.07 28.15
N LEU A 79 6.73 -14.79 28.50
CA LEU A 79 7.27 -14.44 29.81
C LEU A 79 6.32 -14.88 30.94
N THR A 80 5.04 -14.57 30.82
CA THR A 80 4.05 -14.90 31.87
C THR A 80 3.87 -16.40 32.03
N GLU A 81 3.87 -17.18 30.94
CA GLU A 81 3.80 -18.64 30.99
C GLU A 81 4.99 -19.23 31.76
N LYS A 82 6.20 -18.70 31.52
CA LYS A 82 7.39 -19.13 32.26
C LYS A 82 7.35 -18.72 33.73
N LEU A 83 6.85 -17.52 34.05
CA LEU A 83 6.68 -17.08 35.44
C LEU A 83 5.67 -17.96 36.19
N ASP A 84 4.55 -18.28 35.55
CA ASP A 84 3.48 -19.11 36.12
C ASP A 84 3.91 -20.57 36.32
N SER A 85 4.89 -21.05 35.54
CA SER A 85 5.48 -22.38 35.73
C SER A 85 6.27 -22.55 37.04
N GLY A 86 6.60 -21.44 37.71
CA GLY A 86 7.42 -21.45 38.93
C GLY A 86 8.90 -21.77 38.71
N ALA A 87 9.36 -21.83 37.46
CA ALA A 87 10.76 -22.08 37.13
C ALA A 87 11.67 -20.96 37.66
N ASN A 88 12.81 -21.34 38.26
CA ASN A 88 13.86 -20.42 38.67
C ASN A 88 15.23 -21.13 38.60
N PRO A 89 16.16 -20.72 37.72
CA PRO A 89 16.05 -19.59 36.79
C PRO A 89 15.05 -19.83 35.63
N ILE A 90 14.60 -18.74 35.01
CA ILE A 90 13.72 -18.76 33.83
C ILE A 90 14.58 -18.69 32.58
N TYR A 91 14.24 -19.51 31.57
CA TYR A 91 14.91 -19.50 30.27
C TYR A 91 13.92 -19.20 29.14
N ILE A 92 14.30 -18.28 28.25
CA ILE A 92 13.63 -17.95 27.00
C ILE A 92 14.71 -17.80 25.91
N ASN A 93 14.45 -18.30 24.70
CA ASN A 93 15.43 -18.32 23.60
C ASN A 93 16.76 -19.00 23.98
N GLY A 94 16.72 -19.99 24.88
CA GLY A 94 17.90 -20.70 25.38
C GLY A 94 18.83 -19.88 26.29
N LYS A 95 18.46 -18.64 26.63
CA LYS A 95 19.21 -17.76 27.54
C LYS A 95 18.40 -17.49 28.81
N GLU A 96 19.11 -17.26 29.91
CA GLU A 96 18.47 -16.89 31.18
C GLU A 96 17.78 -15.53 31.06
N VAL A 97 16.60 -15.42 31.66
CA VAL A 97 15.86 -14.16 31.78
C VAL A 97 16.33 -13.43 33.03
N TYR A 98 16.83 -12.21 32.86
CA TYR A 98 17.27 -11.40 33.99
C TYR A 98 16.09 -10.64 34.59
N HIS A 99 15.88 -10.83 35.90
CA HIS A 99 14.90 -10.09 36.68
C HIS A 99 15.64 -9.08 37.57
N ILE A 100 15.32 -7.80 37.40
CA ILE A 100 15.96 -6.70 38.12
C ILE A 100 14.89 -5.84 38.78
N GLU A 101 14.89 -5.78 40.10
CA GLU A 101 14.09 -4.83 40.86
C GLU A 101 14.81 -3.49 40.94
N ILE A 102 14.09 -2.39 40.74
CA ILE A 102 14.66 -1.04 40.76
C ILE A 102 14.21 -0.31 42.03
N PRO A 103 15.15 0.19 42.86
CA PRO A 103 14.80 0.90 44.08
C PRO A 103 14.31 2.32 43.75
N GLY A 104 13.00 2.53 43.84
CA GLY A 104 12.37 3.84 43.70
C GLY A 104 12.31 4.35 42.25
N SER A 105 11.59 5.47 42.09
CA SER A 105 11.41 6.16 40.81
C SER A 105 11.83 7.64 40.94
N THR A 106 12.00 8.33 39.81
CA THR A 106 12.17 9.79 39.79
C THR A 106 10.90 10.49 40.27
N GLU A 107 10.99 11.81 40.46
CA GLU A 107 9.83 12.66 40.81
C GLU A 107 8.70 12.58 39.77
N GLU A 108 9.07 12.38 38.49
CA GLU A 108 8.15 12.15 37.36
C GLU A 108 7.71 10.69 37.19
N ASN A 109 7.96 9.83 38.19
CA ASN A 109 7.67 8.40 38.22
C ASN A 109 8.39 7.56 37.15
N ASN A 110 9.49 8.06 36.61
CA ASN A 110 10.31 7.30 35.67
C ASN A 110 11.31 6.42 36.44
N PHE A 111 11.60 5.24 35.92
CA PHE A 111 12.66 4.37 36.42
C PHE A 111 13.43 3.78 35.24
N SER A 112 14.67 3.38 35.45
CA SER A 112 15.52 2.94 34.35
C SER A 112 16.51 1.85 34.76
N VAL A 113 16.90 1.04 33.78
CA VAL A 113 17.96 0.05 33.89
C VAL A 113 18.97 0.26 32.76
N VAL A 114 20.26 0.04 33.03
CA VAL A 114 21.32 0.15 32.02
C VAL A 114 22.00 -1.20 31.89
N LEU A 115 21.96 -1.78 30.70
CA LEU A 115 22.76 -2.96 30.34
C LEU A 115 24.14 -2.49 29.91
N VAL A 116 25.18 -2.84 30.66
CA VAL A 116 26.58 -2.50 30.35
C VAL A 116 27.36 -3.74 29.96
N GLY A 117 28.48 -3.56 29.26
CA GLY A 117 29.40 -4.66 28.93
C GLY A 117 28.92 -5.54 27.77
N ILE A 118 28.05 -5.03 26.90
CA ILE A 118 27.63 -5.74 25.69
C ILE A 118 28.84 -5.80 24.73
N PRO A 119 29.29 -7.00 24.32
CA PRO A 119 30.38 -7.12 23.34
C PRO A 119 29.91 -6.65 21.96
N GLU A 120 30.86 -6.32 21.07
CA GLU A 120 30.53 -5.81 19.72
C GLU A 120 29.64 -6.78 18.92
N ASP A 121 29.92 -8.08 19.01
CA ASP A 121 29.11 -9.12 18.36
C ASP A 121 27.66 -9.12 18.88
N GLY A 122 27.44 -8.70 20.14
CA GLY A 122 26.12 -8.60 20.76
C GLY A 122 25.40 -7.28 20.48
N TYR A 123 25.98 -6.35 19.71
CA TYR A 123 25.35 -5.05 19.45
C TYR A 123 24.07 -5.13 18.63
N PHE A 124 23.91 -6.20 17.84
CA PHE A 124 22.72 -6.47 17.04
C PHE A 124 21.73 -7.39 17.71
N ASP A 125 22.12 -8.04 18.81
CA ASP A 125 21.23 -8.90 19.58
C ASP A 125 20.07 -8.05 20.10
N LEU A 126 18.87 -8.37 19.64
CA LEU A 126 17.65 -7.77 20.18
C LEU A 126 17.51 -8.20 21.64
N ILE A 127 17.13 -7.25 22.47
CA ILE A 127 16.82 -7.47 23.88
C ILE A 127 15.39 -6.99 24.09
N SER A 128 14.53 -7.91 24.51
CA SER A 128 13.17 -7.61 24.91
C SER A 128 13.15 -7.19 26.38
N VAL A 129 12.61 -6.01 26.66
CA VAL A 129 12.60 -5.38 27.98
C VAL A 129 11.18 -5.10 28.40
N ILE A 130 10.82 -5.66 29.55
CA ILE A 130 9.45 -5.70 30.03
C ILE A 130 9.45 -5.10 31.44
N PRO A 131 9.05 -3.82 31.59
CA PRO A 131 8.89 -3.25 32.91
C PRO A 131 7.72 -3.92 33.64
N TYR A 132 7.80 -3.98 34.95
CA TYR A 132 6.71 -4.49 35.78
C TYR A 132 6.52 -3.62 37.02
N VAL A 133 5.32 -3.68 37.58
CA VAL A 133 5.00 -3.16 38.91
C VAL A 133 4.18 -4.21 39.67
N VAL A 134 4.37 -4.30 40.98
CA VAL A 134 3.60 -5.21 41.83
C VAL A 134 2.39 -4.46 42.38
N VAL A 135 1.19 -4.95 42.11
CA VAL A 135 -0.08 -4.41 42.64
C VAL A 135 -0.80 -5.53 43.37
N ASN A 136 -1.11 -5.35 44.65
CA ASN A 136 -1.76 -6.35 45.50
C ASN A 136 -1.06 -7.73 45.48
N GLY A 137 0.27 -7.74 45.42
CA GLY A 137 1.08 -8.96 45.38
C GLY A 137 1.18 -9.63 44.00
N VAL A 138 0.57 -9.04 42.95
CA VAL A 138 0.59 -9.57 41.58
C VAL A 138 1.43 -8.66 40.68
N LYS A 139 2.26 -9.25 39.82
CA LYS A 139 3.03 -8.49 38.82
C LYS A 139 2.12 -8.06 37.67
N VAL A 140 2.15 -6.77 37.36
CA VAL A 140 1.44 -6.13 36.26
C VAL A 140 2.47 -5.62 35.25
N PHE A 141 2.16 -5.75 33.97
CA PHE A 141 3.06 -5.47 32.85
C PHE A 141 2.36 -4.54 31.84
N PRO A 142 3.11 -3.74 31.05
CA PRO A 142 2.53 -2.99 29.95
C PRO A 142 2.02 -3.94 28.85
N PRO A 143 1.08 -3.49 28.01
CA PRO A 143 0.54 -4.30 26.92
C PRO A 143 1.59 -4.57 25.83
N GLU A 144 2.57 -3.67 25.69
CA GLU A 144 3.61 -3.75 24.67
C GLU A 144 4.97 -4.10 25.28
N VAL A 145 5.69 -5.00 24.61
CA VAL A 145 7.08 -5.36 24.94
C VAL A 145 8.03 -4.49 24.12
N ASN A 146 8.88 -3.73 24.78
CA ASN A 146 9.92 -2.97 24.12
C ASN A 146 11.07 -3.88 23.69
N LYS A 147 11.49 -3.80 22.42
CA LYS A 147 12.59 -4.59 21.86
C LYS A 147 13.64 -3.65 21.31
N ARG A 148 14.90 -3.72 21.74
CA ARG A 148 15.98 -2.86 21.24
C ARG A 148 17.29 -3.61 21.17
N CYS A 149 18.19 -3.17 20.32
CA CYS A 149 19.60 -3.55 20.34
C CYS A 149 20.46 -2.27 20.40
N VAL A 150 21.76 -2.43 20.68
CA VAL A 150 22.68 -1.28 20.79
C VAL A 150 22.76 -0.53 19.46
N ALA A 151 22.84 -1.27 18.34
CA ALA A 151 22.92 -0.69 17.01
C ALA A 151 21.70 0.18 16.66
N ASP A 152 20.48 -0.27 16.94
CA ASP A 152 19.24 0.50 16.69
C ASP A 152 19.26 1.86 17.40
N VAL A 153 19.69 1.88 18.66
CA VAL A 153 19.75 3.12 19.44
C VAL A 153 20.87 4.04 18.94
N ALA A 154 22.05 3.48 18.64
CA ALA A 154 23.17 4.25 18.11
C ALA A 154 22.79 4.98 16.81
N LEU A 155 22.13 4.29 15.89
CA LEU A 155 21.66 4.86 14.63
C LEU A 155 20.57 5.93 14.83
N LYS A 156 19.66 5.72 15.79
CA LYS A 156 18.64 6.74 16.15
C LYS A 156 19.26 8.00 16.76
N MET A 157 20.29 7.85 17.61
CA MET A 157 21.05 8.99 18.15
C MET A 157 21.79 9.73 17.03
N ALA A 158 22.37 9.01 16.06
CA ALA A 158 22.98 9.60 14.87
C ALA A 158 21.99 10.46 14.07
N ASN A 159 20.78 9.92 13.82
CA ASN A 159 19.70 10.66 13.14
C ASN A 159 19.26 11.91 13.89
N ALA A 160 19.39 11.94 15.21
CA ALA A 160 19.07 13.11 16.03
C ALA A 160 20.19 14.17 16.02
N GLY A 161 21.29 13.93 15.30
CA GLY A 161 22.46 14.81 15.26
C GLY A 161 23.29 14.76 16.54
N GLU A 162 23.12 13.72 17.37
CA GLU A 162 23.95 13.52 18.56
C GLU A 162 25.31 12.93 18.15
N GLU A 163 26.39 13.67 18.41
CA GLU A 163 27.75 13.15 18.20
C GLU A 163 28.04 12.00 19.18
N VAL A 164 28.02 10.79 18.66
CA VAL A 164 28.50 9.61 19.38
C VAL A 164 29.73 9.10 18.64
N ALA A 165 30.90 9.17 19.26
CA ALA A 165 32.17 8.67 18.69
C ALA A 165 32.10 7.21 18.22
N ASP A 166 31.12 6.46 18.76
CA ASP A 166 30.85 5.09 18.40
C ASP A 166 30.05 4.94 17.09
N ILE A 167 29.31 5.95 16.61
CA ILE A 167 28.53 5.89 15.37
C ILE A 167 29.41 5.56 14.17
N VAL A 168 30.60 6.18 14.05
CA VAL A 168 31.54 5.87 12.96
C VAL A 168 32.02 4.41 13.03
N ARG A 169 32.20 3.88 14.24
CA ARG A 169 32.58 2.48 14.48
C ARG A 169 31.42 1.54 14.17
N PHE A 170 30.20 1.89 14.55
CA PHE A 170 28.97 1.14 14.25
C PHE A 170 28.66 1.11 12.76
N ASP A 171 28.68 2.26 12.12
CA ASP A 171 28.45 2.40 10.68
C ASP A 171 29.49 1.58 9.91
N SER A 172 30.77 1.61 10.32
CA SER A 172 31.81 0.73 9.77
C SER A 172 31.52 -0.76 10.01
N ILE A 173 31.18 -1.18 11.23
CA ILE A 173 30.89 -2.60 11.54
C ILE A 173 29.70 -3.10 10.72
N VAL A 174 28.61 -2.34 10.65
CA VAL A 174 27.40 -2.78 9.94
C VAL A 174 27.63 -2.78 8.43
N ASN A 175 28.22 -1.70 7.89
CA ASN A 175 28.44 -1.59 6.45
C ASN A 175 29.45 -2.61 5.93
N THR A 176 30.40 -3.05 6.77
CA THR A 176 31.44 -4.01 6.36
C THR A 176 31.01 -5.46 6.58
N ASN A 177 30.37 -5.78 7.71
CA ASN A 177 30.26 -7.17 8.15
C ASN A 177 28.83 -7.73 8.11
N LYS A 178 27.80 -6.89 7.99
CA LYS A 178 26.41 -7.34 8.01
C LYS A 178 25.75 -7.17 6.66
N LYS A 179 24.93 -8.16 6.29
CA LYS A 179 24.06 -8.11 5.13
C LYS A 179 22.62 -8.06 5.56
N LYS A 180 21.89 -7.14 4.94
CA LYS A 180 20.45 -7.02 5.07
C LYS A 180 19.78 -7.69 3.89
N VAL A 181 18.79 -8.52 4.19
CA VAL A 181 17.86 -9.03 3.18
C VAL A 181 16.65 -8.10 3.16
N SER A 182 16.34 -7.56 1.99
CA SER A 182 15.21 -6.66 1.77
C SER A 182 14.50 -7.00 0.48
N MET A 183 13.33 -6.40 0.27
CA MET A 183 12.55 -6.58 -0.94
C MET A 183 12.38 -5.22 -1.64
N SER A 184 12.68 -5.19 -2.94
CA SER A 184 12.46 -4.02 -3.78
C SER A 184 10.96 -3.86 -4.09
N PRO A 185 10.54 -2.68 -4.57
CA PRO A 185 9.16 -2.48 -5.07
C PRO A 185 8.74 -3.46 -6.17
N ASN A 186 9.69 -3.94 -6.98
CA ASN A 186 9.45 -4.95 -8.01
C ASN A 186 9.24 -6.38 -7.46
N GLY A 187 9.43 -6.57 -6.16
CA GLY A 187 9.41 -7.87 -5.50
C GLY A 187 10.77 -8.59 -5.53
N ASP A 188 11.82 -7.97 -6.08
CA ASP A 188 13.17 -8.56 -6.09
C ASP A 188 13.72 -8.64 -4.67
N VAL A 189 14.44 -9.72 -4.37
CA VAL A 189 15.15 -9.85 -3.09
C VAL A 189 16.53 -9.23 -3.24
N ILE A 190 16.81 -8.23 -2.42
CA ILE A 190 18.08 -7.51 -2.41
C ILE A 190 18.83 -7.86 -1.15
N ILE A 191 20.01 -8.44 -1.32
CA ILE A 191 21.02 -8.59 -0.28
C ILE A 191 22.00 -7.44 -0.46
N SER A 192 22.00 -6.50 0.48
CA SER A 192 22.90 -5.35 0.42
C SER A 192 23.68 -5.21 1.72
N SER A 193 24.88 -4.65 1.60
CA SER A 193 25.49 -3.92 2.69
C SER A 193 24.65 -2.67 3.01
N GLY A 194 24.83 -2.09 4.19
CA GLY A 194 24.26 -0.79 4.49
C GLY A 194 23.28 -0.79 5.65
N VAL A 195 23.48 0.17 6.54
CA VAL A 195 22.50 0.58 7.55
C VAL A 195 21.37 1.42 7.00
N HIS A 196 21.38 1.79 5.72
CA HIS A 196 20.37 2.70 5.17
C HIS A 196 19.14 1.95 4.64
N GLU A 197 17.97 2.53 4.86
CA GLU A 197 16.68 2.00 4.48
C GLU A 197 16.47 2.10 2.96
N LEU A 198 16.08 1.01 2.32
CA LEU A 198 15.84 0.97 0.87
C LEU A 198 14.38 0.64 0.55
N ASN A 199 13.63 0.15 1.54
CA ASN A 199 12.24 -0.18 1.36
C ASN A 199 11.40 1.11 1.35
N ILE A 200 10.86 1.43 0.18
CA ILE A 200 10.09 2.66 -0.03
C ILE A 200 8.87 2.80 0.89
N LEU A 201 8.21 1.70 1.26
CA LEU A 201 7.06 1.76 2.17
C LEU A 201 7.50 2.13 3.58
N LYS A 202 8.69 1.71 4.00
CA LYS A 202 9.27 2.10 5.28
C LYS A 202 9.76 3.54 5.25
N LEU A 203 10.44 3.95 4.17
CA LEU A 203 10.80 5.36 3.94
C LEU A 203 9.57 6.26 3.97
N ARG A 204 8.47 5.87 3.33
CA ARG A 204 7.20 6.60 3.37
C ARG A 204 6.67 6.76 4.79
N ARG A 205 6.63 5.69 5.58
CA ARG A 205 6.17 5.76 6.99
C ARG A 205 7.03 6.69 7.81
N GLU A 206 8.35 6.62 7.64
CA GLU A 206 9.29 7.51 8.34
C GLU A 206 9.13 8.97 7.89
N PHE A 207 8.93 9.23 6.60
CA PHE A 207 8.71 10.58 6.07
C PHE A 207 7.43 11.19 6.65
N ILE A 208 6.32 10.46 6.61
CA ILE A 208 5.03 10.90 7.17
C ILE A 208 5.16 11.19 8.67
N LYS A 209 5.84 10.31 9.41
CA LYS A 209 6.06 10.47 10.85
C LYS A 209 6.83 11.76 11.15
N ASP A 210 7.94 12.00 10.45
CA ASP A 210 8.75 13.21 10.66
C ASP A 210 8.01 14.47 10.21
N TRP A 211 7.26 14.40 9.10
CA TRP A 211 6.42 15.48 8.60
C TRP A 211 5.36 15.89 9.63
N ASN A 212 4.59 14.92 10.12
CA ASN A 212 3.58 15.10 11.16
C ASN A 212 4.17 15.67 12.43
N TYR A 213 5.33 15.16 12.87
CA TYR A 213 6.04 15.70 14.02
C TYR A 213 6.43 17.17 13.80
N THR A 214 6.92 17.51 12.61
CA THR A 214 7.42 18.86 12.32
C THR A 214 6.32 19.91 12.35
N PHE A 215 5.13 19.58 11.84
CA PHE A 215 4.04 20.54 11.66
C PHE A 215 2.80 20.27 12.53
N ASN A 216 2.90 19.32 13.47
CA ASN A 216 1.79 18.84 14.30
C ASN A 216 0.58 18.42 13.46
N LYS A 217 0.83 17.60 12.43
CA LYS A 217 -0.16 17.05 11.49
C LYS A 217 -0.45 15.58 11.80
N THR A 218 -1.41 15.01 11.08
CA THR A 218 -1.94 13.65 11.31
C THR A 218 -2.11 12.86 10.02
N LEU A 219 -1.26 13.12 9.02
CA LEU A 219 -1.26 12.34 7.79
C LEU A 219 -1.06 10.86 8.11
N THR A 220 -1.92 10.00 7.60
CA THR A 220 -1.76 8.54 7.71
C THR A 220 -1.22 7.93 6.41
N GLU A 221 -1.42 8.65 5.32
CA GLU A 221 -0.94 8.35 3.98
C GLU A 221 -0.52 9.64 3.26
N LEU A 222 0.14 9.51 2.12
CA LEU A 222 0.47 10.64 1.25
C LEU A 222 -0.57 10.73 0.14
N ASN A 223 -1.70 11.38 0.44
CA ASN A 223 -2.61 11.82 -0.60
C ASN A 223 -2.02 13.06 -1.29
N HIS A 224 -2.02 13.06 -2.63
CA HIS A 224 -1.40 14.12 -3.43
C HIS A 224 -1.97 15.54 -3.18
N GLU A 225 -3.29 15.69 -3.04
CA GLU A 225 -3.93 16.99 -2.82
C GLU A 225 -3.73 17.45 -1.37
N GLU A 226 -3.95 16.56 -0.41
CA GLU A 226 -3.79 16.86 1.03
C GLU A 226 -2.34 17.25 1.34
N PHE A 227 -1.39 16.43 0.90
CA PHE A 227 0.04 16.70 1.12
C PHE A 227 0.48 17.99 0.45
N PHE A 228 0.07 18.25 -0.79
CA PHE A 228 0.40 19.51 -1.46
C PHE A 228 -0.16 20.73 -0.71
N ASN A 229 -1.41 20.64 -0.23
CA ASN A 229 -2.02 21.73 0.52
C ASN A 229 -1.28 22.02 1.83
N GLU A 230 -0.85 20.99 2.55
CA GLU A 230 0.01 21.19 3.73
C GLU A 230 1.41 21.71 3.36
N ALA A 231 2.00 21.18 2.28
CA ALA A 231 3.35 21.51 1.87
C ALA A 231 3.51 22.97 1.43
N LYS A 232 2.49 23.55 0.79
CA LYS A 232 2.49 24.95 0.35
C LYS A 232 2.14 25.96 1.44
N GLU A 233 1.70 25.52 2.63
CA GLU A 233 1.34 26.46 3.70
C GLU A 233 2.49 27.44 3.99
N GLY A 234 2.18 28.73 4.01
CA GLY A 234 3.15 29.82 4.14
C GLY A 234 3.64 30.42 2.81
N SER A 235 3.28 29.84 1.66
CA SER A 235 3.47 30.47 0.35
C SER A 235 2.50 31.63 0.12
N PRO A 236 2.86 32.66 -0.68
CA PRO A 236 1.90 33.64 -1.16
C PRO A 236 0.79 33.00 -2.03
N ASP A 237 -0.43 33.55 -1.98
CA ASP A 237 -1.65 33.02 -2.61
C ASP A 237 -1.61 32.89 -4.15
N THR A 238 -0.55 33.36 -4.83
CA THR A 238 -0.46 33.32 -6.30
C THR A 238 0.58 32.29 -6.79
N ASP A 239 0.09 31.19 -7.38
CA ASP A 239 0.92 30.07 -7.86
C ASP A 239 1.83 30.44 -9.05
N VAL A 240 1.32 31.18 -10.04
CA VAL A 240 1.93 31.28 -11.39
C VAL A 240 3.21 32.12 -11.48
N ASN A 241 3.56 32.84 -10.42
CA ASN A 241 4.78 33.67 -10.36
C ASN A 241 5.48 33.57 -9.00
N ASN A 242 5.22 32.51 -8.23
CA ASN A 242 5.93 32.31 -6.98
C ASN A 242 7.43 32.10 -7.26
N ASN A 243 8.26 32.88 -6.60
CA ASN A 243 9.72 32.85 -6.73
C ASN A 243 10.40 32.59 -5.37
N ASP A 244 9.61 32.23 -4.36
CA ASP A 244 10.04 32.12 -2.98
C ASP A 244 9.27 31.01 -2.26
N LEU A 245 9.97 29.92 -1.98
CA LEU A 245 9.49 28.80 -1.18
C LEU A 245 9.94 28.90 0.28
N SER A 246 10.76 29.87 0.68
CA SER A 246 11.42 29.91 1.99
C SER A 246 10.44 29.88 3.18
N ASN A 247 9.20 30.34 2.97
CA ASN A 247 8.15 30.34 3.98
C ASN A 247 7.24 29.10 3.93
N THR A 248 7.37 28.25 2.90
CA THR A 248 6.56 27.03 2.75
C THR A 248 6.92 25.98 3.82
N ASN A 249 5.96 25.16 4.23
CA ASN A 249 6.23 23.98 5.04
C ASN A 249 7.21 23.03 4.32
N LEU A 250 7.10 22.90 3.00
CA LEU A 250 8.04 22.09 2.22
C LEU A 250 9.49 22.51 2.43
N TYR A 251 9.80 23.81 2.31
CA TYR A 251 11.14 24.33 2.56
C TYR A 251 11.57 24.15 4.03
N LYS A 252 10.67 24.48 4.97
CA LYS A 252 10.93 24.37 6.41
C LYS A 252 11.25 22.94 6.85
N PHE A 253 10.61 21.93 6.23
CA PHE A 253 10.86 20.53 6.53
C PHE A 253 12.28 20.13 6.17
N PHE A 254 12.68 20.36 4.91
CA PHE A 254 14.02 19.99 4.42
C PHE A 254 15.16 20.85 4.98
N ASN A 255 14.84 22.00 5.59
CA ASN A 255 15.79 22.87 6.28
C ASN A 255 15.64 22.84 7.82
N ASN A 256 14.84 21.91 8.36
CA ASN A 256 14.72 21.73 9.80
C ASN A 256 16.02 21.14 10.37
N HIS A 257 16.60 21.75 11.42
CA HIS A 257 17.84 21.28 12.04
C HIS A 257 17.83 19.80 12.46
N ARG A 258 16.66 19.23 12.75
CA ARG A 258 16.49 17.84 13.18
C ARG A 258 16.40 16.85 12.01
N PHE A 259 15.85 17.26 10.87
CA PHE A 259 15.47 16.35 9.79
C PHE A 259 16.11 16.67 8.44
N SER A 260 16.77 17.83 8.31
CA SER A 260 17.43 18.24 7.08
C SER A 260 18.46 17.21 6.64
N ASN A 261 19.35 16.77 7.54
CA ASN A 261 20.32 15.72 7.24
C ASN A 261 19.66 14.38 6.91
N LYS A 262 18.54 14.04 7.57
CA LYS A 262 17.82 12.77 7.35
C LYS A 262 17.19 12.68 5.95
N TRP A 263 16.66 13.79 5.42
CA TRP A 263 15.87 13.79 4.18
C TRP A 263 16.51 14.51 3.00
N ARG A 264 17.68 15.15 3.17
CA ARG A 264 18.38 15.87 2.10
C ARG A 264 18.65 15.00 0.88
N TRP A 265 18.97 13.72 1.07
CA TRP A 265 19.18 12.78 -0.03
C TRP A 265 17.99 12.68 -0.98
N LEU A 266 16.75 12.86 -0.49
CA LEU A 266 15.56 12.75 -1.30
C LEU A 266 15.49 13.91 -2.30
N LEU A 267 15.89 15.13 -1.90
CA LEU A 267 16.02 16.25 -2.83
C LEU A 267 17.14 16.00 -3.84
N ASN A 268 18.30 15.47 -3.40
CA ASN A 268 19.38 15.12 -4.31
C ASN A 268 18.94 14.07 -5.34
N TYR A 269 18.19 13.06 -4.92
CA TYR A 269 17.58 12.08 -5.81
C TYR A 269 16.65 12.76 -6.81
N MET A 270 15.76 13.65 -6.34
CA MET A 270 14.83 14.40 -7.21
C MET A 270 15.53 15.33 -8.21
N VAL A 271 16.74 15.79 -7.91
CA VAL A 271 17.52 16.64 -8.84
C VAL A 271 18.24 15.81 -9.89
N ASN A 272 18.78 14.64 -9.52
CA ASN A 272 19.69 13.88 -10.38
C ASN A 272 19.00 12.76 -11.16
N GLU A 273 17.88 12.24 -10.66
CA GLU A 273 17.20 11.06 -11.22
C GLU A 273 15.92 11.39 -11.98
N CYS A 274 15.64 12.68 -12.21
CA CYS A 274 14.35 13.14 -12.67
C CYS A 274 14.41 13.89 -13.99
N ASP A 275 13.37 13.67 -14.78
CA ASP A 275 13.18 14.15 -16.14
C ASP A 275 12.21 15.34 -16.22
N ILE A 276 11.59 15.73 -15.09
CA ILE A 276 10.72 16.90 -15.01
C ILE A 276 11.52 18.10 -14.50
N TYR A 277 11.71 19.09 -15.39
CA TYR A 277 12.47 20.31 -15.13
C TYR A 277 12.00 21.07 -13.89
N PHE A 278 10.69 21.35 -13.76
CA PHE A 278 10.17 22.15 -12.65
C PHE A 278 10.29 21.47 -11.28
N ALA A 279 10.15 20.15 -11.22
CA ALA A 279 10.38 19.41 -9.97
C ALA A 279 11.84 19.52 -9.53
N SER A 280 12.78 19.34 -10.46
CA SER A 280 14.22 19.49 -10.21
C SER A 280 14.60 20.92 -9.84
N LEU A 281 13.98 21.92 -10.47
CA LEU A 281 14.18 23.34 -10.17
C LEU A 281 13.74 23.68 -8.74
N GLN A 282 12.56 23.20 -8.33
CA GLN A 282 12.03 23.41 -6.98
C GLN A 282 12.87 22.69 -5.92
N ALA A 283 13.33 21.47 -6.20
CA ALA A 283 14.23 20.75 -5.30
C ALA A 283 15.56 21.49 -5.11
N ASN A 284 16.14 22.03 -6.19
CA ASN A 284 17.33 22.88 -6.13
C ASN A 284 17.11 24.17 -5.35
N ALA A 285 15.95 24.83 -5.51
CA ALA A 285 15.61 26.01 -4.72
C ALA A 285 15.59 25.71 -3.22
N ILE A 286 15.00 24.57 -2.83
CA ILE A 286 14.94 24.12 -1.43
C ILE A 286 16.31 23.71 -0.88
N LEU A 287 17.17 23.08 -1.69
CA LEU A 287 18.57 22.80 -1.34
C LEU A 287 19.40 24.08 -1.13
N GLY A 288 18.99 25.18 -1.76
CA GLY A 288 19.55 26.52 -1.61
C GLY A 288 18.85 27.33 -0.51
N ASN A 289 18.47 28.57 -0.84
CA ASN A 289 17.84 29.51 0.09
C ASN A 289 16.31 29.64 -0.10
N GLY A 290 15.70 28.77 -0.89
CA GLY A 290 14.27 28.77 -1.19
C GLY A 290 13.88 29.72 -2.33
N LEU A 291 14.82 30.48 -2.90
CA LEU A 291 14.56 31.44 -3.96
C LEU A 291 14.86 30.85 -5.35
N GLY A 292 14.12 31.31 -6.36
CA GLY A 292 14.25 30.86 -7.74
C GLY A 292 13.22 31.52 -8.64
N ASN A 293 13.14 31.10 -9.90
CA ASN A 293 12.14 31.61 -10.84
C ASN A 293 11.08 30.55 -11.11
N ASN A 294 9.79 30.93 -11.11
CA ASN A 294 8.68 30.05 -11.46
C ASN A 294 8.67 28.76 -10.61
N LEU A 295 8.58 28.92 -9.30
CA LEU A 295 8.61 27.84 -8.32
C LEU A 295 7.24 27.23 -8.03
N PHE A 296 6.13 27.78 -8.56
CA PHE A 296 4.78 27.20 -8.50
C PHE A 296 4.37 26.67 -7.11
N ASN A 297 4.70 27.41 -6.05
CA ASN A 297 4.41 27.01 -4.66
C ASN A 297 4.93 25.60 -4.29
N GLY A 298 5.94 25.09 -5.00
CA GLY A 298 6.52 23.76 -4.79
C GLY A 298 5.66 22.61 -5.33
N ALA A 299 4.65 22.89 -6.15
CA ALA A 299 3.67 21.89 -6.59
C ALA A 299 4.31 20.70 -7.30
N HIS A 300 5.10 20.94 -8.36
CA HIS A 300 5.74 19.87 -9.13
C HIS A 300 6.54 18.91 -8.26
N LEU A 301 7.29 19.42 -7.28
CA LEU A 301 8.06 18.62 -6.33
C LEU A 301 7.15 17.89 -5.33
N ALA A 302 6.14 18.56 -4.76
CA ALA A 302 5.24 17.95 -3.78
C ALA A 302 4.50 16.73 -4.38
N TYR A 303 3.94 16.87 -5.58
CA TYR A 303 3.32 15.74 -6.29
C TYR A 303 4.35 14.66 -6.67
N SER A 304 5.58 15.05 -7.01
CA SER A 304 6.65 14.08 -7.31
C SER A 304 7.10 13.29 -6.09
N LEU A 305 7.13 13.90 -4.89
CA LEU A 305 7.40 13.21 -3.63
C LEU A 305 6.29 12.19 -3.32
N VAL A 306 5.04 12.57 -3.55
CA VAL A 306 3.90 11.65 -3.41
C VAL A 306 4.05 10.48 -4.37
N ASN A 307 4.34 10.75 -5.65
CA ASN A 307 4.56 9.70 -6.64
C ASN A 307 5.74 8.78 -6.28
N PHE A 308 6.84 9.34 -5.78
CA PHE A 308 7.98 8.56 -5.30
C PHE A 308 7.59 7.62 -4.15
N PHE A 309 6.82 8.09 -3.17
CA PHE A 309 6.46 7.25 -2.03
C PHE A 309 5.33 6.26 -2.35
N ASN A 310 4.44 6.58 -3.29
CA ASN A 310 3.31 5.75 -3.68
C ASN A 310 3.56 4.87 -4.90
N GLN A 311 4.72 5.00 -5.56
CA GLN A 311 5.04 4.29 -6.81
C GLN A 311 4.00 4.57 -7.91
N SER A 312 3.58 5.83 -8.01
CA SER A 312 2.44 6.26 -8.82
C SER A 312 2.83 7.28 -9.88
N ASN A 313 1.86 7.60 -10.73
CA ASN A 313 1.91 8.69 -11.69
C ASN A 313 0.68 9.59 -11.50
N GLU A 314 0.45 10.03 -10.27
CA GLU A 314 -0.62 10.96 -9.96
C GLU A 314 -0.32 12.30 -10.63
N LYS A 315 -1.34 12.84 -11.31
CA LYS A 315 -1.27 14.12 -12.01
C LYS A 315 -2.26 15.06 -11.36
N GLY A 316 -1.75 16.05 -10.63
CA GLY A 316 -2.56 17.20 -10.22
C GLY A 316 -2.70 18.20 -11.39
N LEU A 317 -2.88 19.47 -11.07
CA LEU A 317 -2.83 20.57 -12.05
C LEU A 317 -1.44 20.77 -12.69
N TYR A 318 -0.40 20.10 -12.17
CA TYR A 318 0.99 20.27 -12.54
C TYR A 318 1.65 18.91 -12.85
N ASN A 319 2.58 18.90 -13.82
CA ASN A 319 3.33 17.70 -14.18
C ASN A 319 4.23 17.25 -13.02
N ALA A 320 4.09 16.00 -12.61
CA ALA A 320 4.95 15.37 -11.63
C ALA A 320 5.79 14.27 -12.28
N ILE A 321 6.83 13.83 -11.57
CA ILE A 321 7.67 12.72 -12.02
C ILE A 321 6.86 11.42 -11.93
N ASP A 322 6.95 10.59 -12.97
CA ASP A 322 6.32 9.27 -13.04
C ASP A 322 7.21 8.24 -12.32
N PHE A 323 6.67 7.60 -11.29
CA PHE A 323 7.34 6.56 -10.51
C PHE A 323 6.70 5.17 -10.67
N THR A 324 5.93 4.97 -11.75
CA THR A 324 5.41 3.64 -12.13
C THR A 324 6.50 2.74 -12.71
N ASP A 325 7.60 3.32 -13.23
CA ASP A 325 8.83 2.58 -13.52
C ASP A 325 9.59 2.30 -12.22
N LEU A 326 9.32 1.13 -11.65
CA LEU A 326 9.90 0.67 -10.41
C LEU A 326 11.42 0.42 -10.48
N SER A 327 12.02 0.37 -11.68
CA SER A 327 13.48 0.25 -11.80
C SER A 327 14.23 1.49 -11.28
N ARG A 328 13.54 2.64 -11.19
CA ARG A 328 14.08 3.87 -10.58
C ARG A 328 14.55 3.66 -9.13
N TYR A 329 13.89 2.76 -8.39
CA TYR A 329 14.21 2.53 -6.97
C TYR A 329 15.52 1.76 -6.75
N ASP A 330 16.06 1.07 -7.76
CA ASP A 330 17.36 0.40 -7.66
C ASP A 330 18.50 1.38 -7.37
N ARG A 331 18.30 2.68 -7.66
CA ARG A 331 19.29 3.75 -7.44
C ARG A 331 19.13 4.46 -6.10
N VAL A 332 18.05 4.24 -5.34
CA VAL A 332 17.83 4.86 -4.02
C VAL A 332 19.03 4.61 -3.08
N LYS A 333 19.67 3.44 -3.18
CA LYS A 333 20.85 3.10 -2.39
C LYS A 333 22.06 4.01 -2.61
N ASN A 334 22.12 4.70 -3.76
CA ASN A 334 23.21 5.63 -4.08
C ASN A 334 22.98 7.02 -3.47
N TYR A 335 21.76 7.28 -2.97
CA TYR A 335 21.38 8.58 -2.42
C TYR A 335 21.08 8.49 -0.93
N ASN A 336 20.26 7.52 -0.48
CA ASN A 336 19.85 7.48 0.92
C ASN A 336 21.01 7.19 1.87
N ASP A 337 21.48 8.25 2.52
CA ASP A 337 22.50 8.30 3.56
C ASP A 337 21.95 8.82 4.90
N GLY A 338 20.66 9.14 4.95
CA GLY A 338 20.03 9.84 6.08
C GLY A 338 19.02 9.00 6.85
N VAL A 339 18.41 7.99 6.22
CA VAL A 339 17.41 7.14 6.88
C VAL A 339 17.97 5.75 7.13
N TYR A 340 18.26 5.45 8.39
CA TYR A 340 18.72 4.12 8.81
C TYR A 340 17.59 3.09 8.89
N VAL A 341 17.97 1.82 8.77
CA VAL A 341 17.12 0.65 8.92
C VAL A 341 16.68 0.50 10.38
N ASP A 342 15.41 0.16 10.56
CA ASP A 342 14.93 -0.30 11.86
C ASP A 342 15.36 -1.75 12.08
N MET A 343 16.39 -1.95 12.90
CA MET A 343 16.93 -3.28 13.22
C MET A 343 15.91 -4.20 13.91
N ARG A 344 14.78 -3.67 14.38
CA ARG A 344 13.68 -4.47 14.92
C ARG A 344 12.89 -5.16 13.82
N GLU A 345 12.91 -4.60 12.60
CA GLU A 345 12.14 -5.05 11.44
C GLU A 345 12.98 -5.81 10.40
N TYR A 346 14.30 -5.83 10.53
CA TYR A 346 15.19 -6.57 9.64
C TYR A 346 15.98 -7.63 10.40
N GLU A 347 16.17 -8.77 9.75
CA GLU A 347 17.21 -9.70 10.13
C GLU A 347 18.49 -9.33 9.39
N LEU A 348 19.59 -9.30 10.14
CA LEU A 348 20.92 -9.08 9.61
C LEU A 348 21.72 -10.36 9.70
N TYR A 349 22.51 -10.63 8.67
CA TYR A 349 23.27 -11.86 8.55
C TYR A 349 24.75 -11.54 8.41
N ASP A 350 25.57 -12.36 9.06
CA ASP A 350 27.01 -12.43 8.79
C ASP A 350 27.27 -13.19 7.48
N GLU A 351 28.50 -13.08 6.96
CA GLU A 351 28.96 -13.97 5.90
C GLU A 351 28.84 -15.43 6.30
N GLY A 352 28.30 -16.26 5.41
CA GLY A 352 28.01 -17.66 5.68
C GLY A 352 26.75 -17.89 6.53
N GLY A 353 26.11 -16.83 7.02
CA GLY A 353 24.79 -16.90 7.63
C GLY A 353 23.76 -17.43 6.63
N GLU A 354 22.74 -18.12 7.13
CA GLU A 354 21.70 -18.74 6.30
C GLU A 354 20.36 -18.04 6.50
N PHE A 355 19.62 -17.86 5.41
CA PHE A 355 18.24 -17.42 5.46
C PHE A 355 17.38 -18.15 4.42
N ASN A 356 16.07 -18.08 4.62
CA ASN A 356 15.09 -18.58 3.67
C ASN A 356 14.61 -17.44 2.79
N LEU A 357 14.61 -17.63 1.48
CA LEU A 357 14.05 -16.64 0.56
C LEU A 357 12.60 -16.31 0.96
N PRO A 358 12.23 -15.01 1.01
CA PRO A 358 10.93 -14.58 1.52
C PRO A 358 9.78 -15.06 0.61
N ALA A 359 8.56 -14.98 1.13
CA ALA A 359 7.36 -15.10 0.30
C ALA A 359 7.33 -13.96 -0.74
N PRO A 360 6.88 -14.21 -1.97
CA PRO A 360 6.87 -13.20 -3.02
C PRO A 360 5.85 -12.10 -2.75
N LEU A 361 6.11 -10.92 -3.31
CA LEU A 361 5.15 -9.83 -3.28
C LEU A 361 3.87 -10.22 -4.03
N ASN A 362 2.71 -9.92 -3.44
CA ASN A 362 1.45 -10.07 -4.15
C ASN A 362 1.37 -9.00 -5.26
N LYS A 363 1.32 -9.44 -6.51
CA LYS A 363 1.22 -8.57 -7.69
C LYS A 363 -0.12 -8.84 -8.41
N PRO A 364 -1.15 -8.00 -8.23
CA PRO A 364 -2.46 -8.22 -8.85
C PRO A 364 -2.35 -8.39 -10.36
N GLY A 365 -3.04 -9.40 -10.91
CA GLY A 365 -2.95 -9.72 -12.33
C GLY A 365 -1.80 -10.66 -12.71
N TYR A 366 -0.97 -11.09 -11.77
CA TYR A 366 0.18 -11.96 -12.03
C TYR A 366 0.25 -13.16 -11.07
N ASN A 367 0.81 -14.26 -11.58
CA ASN A 367 1.26 -15.39 -10.78
C ASN A 367 2.78 -15.32 -10.61
N PHE A 368 3.27 -15.37 -9.37
CA PHE A 368 4.69 -15.57 -9.11
C PHE A 368 5.15 -16.95 -9.63
N LYS A 369 6.33 -17.01 -10.25
CA LYS A 369 6.96 -18.25 -10.73
C LYS A 369 8.09 -18.69 -9.81
N HIS A 370 9.16 -17.91 -9.76
CA HIS A 370 10.36 -18.18 -8.97
C HIS A 370 11.18 -16.90 -8.82
N TYR A 371 12.17 -16.95 -7.93
CA TYR A 371 13.27 -16.01 -7.92
C TYR A 371 14.37 -16.49 -8.87
N LYS A 372 15.10 -15.57 -9.50
CA LYS A 372 16.20 -15.89 -10.41
C LYS A 372 17.47 -15.14 -10.03
N LYS A 373 18.59 -15.85 -9.96
CA LYS A 373 19.92 -15.25 -9.77
C LYS A 373 20.97 -16.03 -10.56
N GLY A 374 21.73 -15.34 -11.41
CA GLY A 374 22.82 -15.96 -12.19
C GLY A 374 22.38 -17.13 -13.07
N GLY A 375 21.13 -17.12 -13.55
CA GLY A 375 20.54 -18.21 -14.34
C GLY A 375 19.97 -19.38 -13.52
N VAL A 376 20.14 -19.37 -12.19
CA VAL A 376 19.56 -20.36 -11.28
C VAL A 376 18.20 -19.88 -10.77
N GLU A 377 17.23 -20.79 -10.73
CA GLU A 377 15.88 -20.56 -10.21
C GLU A 377 15.78 -20.99 -8.75
N TYR A 378 15.09 -20.20 -7.93
CA TYR A 378 14.89 -20.44 -6.52
C TYR A 378 13.40 -20.30 -6.17
N ASN A 379 12.89 -21.27 -5.42
CA ASN A 379 11.54 -21.17 -4.87
C ASN A 379 11.53 -20.32 -3.59
N PRO A 380 10.37 -19.75 -3.21
CA PRO A 380 10.19 -19.17 -1.89
C PRO A 380 10.50 -20.20 -0.81
N ASN A 381 11.05 -19.75 0.32
CA ASN A 381 11.56 -20.58 1.41
C ASN A 381 12.76 -21.48 1.07
N ALA A 382 13.37 -21.36 -0.11
CA ALA A 382 14.64 -22.03 -0.37
C ALA A 382 15.74 -21.43 0.53
N TYR A 383 16.58 -22.31 1.08
CA TYR A 383 17.75 -21.93 1.86
C TYR A 383 18.80 -21.26 0.98
N TYR A 384 19.37 -20.18 1.49
CA TYR A 384 20.45 -19.46 0.83
C TYR A 384 21.50 -19.01 1.85
N GLN A 385 22.78 -19.23 1.52
CA GLN A 385 23.93 -18.79 2.31
C GLN A 385 24.38 -17.42 1.84
N VAL A 386 24.41 -16.46 2.77
CA VAL A 386 24.81 -15.08 2.52
C VAL A 386 26.29 -15.00 2.18
N THR A 387 26.60 -14.25 1.11
CA THR A 387 27.98 -13.95 0.71
C THR A 387 28.37 -12.53 1.09
N ASN A 388 29.66 -12.19 0.97
CA ASN A 388 30.13 -10.82 1.17
C ASN A 388 29.71 -9.83 0.07
N ASN A 389 29.15 -10.29 -1.04
CA ASN A 389 28.76 -9.41 -2.14
C ASN A 389 27.37 -8.82 -1.95
N GLU A 390 27.08 -7.71 -2.64
CA GLU A 390 25.69 -7.32 -2.88
C GLU A 390 25.09 -8.25 -3.93
N GLU A 391 23.88 -8.71 -3.70
CA GLU A 391 23.23 -9.71 -4.53
C GLU A 391 21.76 -9.35 -4.76
N LYS A 392 21.26 -9.72 -5.94
CA LYS A 392 19.87 -9.50 -6.34
C LYS A 392 19.30 -10.83 -6.83
N PHE A 393 18.11 -11.17 -6.34
CA PHE A 393 17.28 -12.22 -6.89
C PHE A 393 16.08 -11.55 -7.54
N GLU A 394 16.02 -11.67 -8.86
CA GLU A 394 14.94 -11.11 -9.67
C GLU A 394 13.67 -11.93 -9.45
N ALA A 395 12.57 -11.27 -9.12
CA ALA A 395 11.29 -11.94 -8.98
C ALA A 395 10.63 -12.12 -10.34
N ILE A 396 10.40 -13.37 -10.74
CA ILE A 396 9.80 -13.70 -12.02
C ILE A 396 8.30 -13.94 -11.84
N TYR A 397 7.50 -13.18 -12.60
CA TYR A 397 6.05 -13.27 -12.63
C TYR A 397 5.57 -13.61 -14.03
N SER A 398 4.43 -14.29 -14.14
CA SER A 398 3.68 -14.45 -15.39
C SER A 398 2.31 -13.80 -15.26
N PRO A 399 1.83 -13.05 -16.26
CA PRO A 399 0.48 -12.49 -16.22
C PRO A 399 -0.58 -13.61 -16.13
N ILE A 400 -1.69 -13.31 -15.46
CA ILE A 400 -2.85 -14.20 -15.34
C ILE A 400 -3.73 -14.00 -16.58
N GLU A 401 -4.04 -15.09 -17.27
CA GLU A 401 -5.00 -15.10 -18.38
C GLU A 401 -6.43 -15.10 -17.86
N TYR A 402 -7.21 -14.11 -18.28
CA TYR A 402 -8.62 -13.95 -17.96
C TYR A 402 -9.50 -14.19 -19.18
N PRO A 403 -10.68 -14.84 -19.03
CA PRO A 403 -11.60 -15.00 -20.14
C PRO A 403 -12.31 -13.67 -20.45
N LEU A 404 -12.35 -13.32 -21.74
CA LEU A 404 -13.17 -12.25 -22.31
C LEU A 404 -14.27 -12.89 -23.16
N SER A 405 -15.51 -12.79 -22.69
CA SER A 405 -16.68 -13.40 -23.30
C SER A 405 -17.64 -12.36 -23.84
N PHE A 406 -18.22 -12.62 -25.02
CA PHE A 406 -19.17 -11.72 -25.69
C PHE A 406 -20.55 -12.37 -25.78
N TYR A 407 -21.61 -11.55 -25.67
CA TYR A 407 -23.00 -12.00 -25.64
C TYR A 407 -23.91 -11.11 -26.50
N ASP A 408 -24.84 -11.72 -27.23
CA ASP A 408 -26.02 -11.08 -27.82
C ASP A 408 -27.25 -11.45 -26.97
N GLY A 409 -27.68 -10.53 -26.12
CA GLY A 409 -28.65 -10.84 -25.06
C GLY A 409 -28.12 -11.94 -24.13
N ALA A 410 -28.84 -13.06 -24.05
CA ALA A 410 -28.44 -14.22 -23.26
C ALA A 410 -27.54 -15.21 -24.02
N MET A 411 -27.37 -15.05 -25.34
CA MET A 411 -26.60 -15.99 -26.16
C MET A 411 -25.12 -15.61 -26.17
N LYS A 412 -24.25 -16.58 -25.93
CA LYS A 412 -22.80 -16.39 -26.00
C LYS A 412 -22.31 -16.44 -27.46
N ILE A 413 -21.53 -15.45 -27.88
CA ILE A 413 -20.94 -15.33 -29.22
C ILE A 413 -19.56 -15.99 -29.20
N ASN A 414 -19.47 -17.25 -29.61
CA ASN A 414 -18.25 -18.03 -29.43
C ASN A 414 -17.10 -17.57 -30.31
N GLU A 415 -17.35 -17.03 -31.51
CA GLU A 415 -16.31 -16.57 -32.43
C GLU A 415 -15.52 -15.35 -31.92
N LEU A 416 -16.08 -14.57 -30.98
CA LEU A 416 -15.39 -13.39 -30.43
C LEU A 416 -14.62 -13.67 -29.14
N ASN A 417 -14.95 -14.78 -28.47
CA ASN A 417 -14.36 -15.16 -27.19
C ASN A 417 -12.85 -15.33 -27.32
N ARG A 418 -12.14 -14.78 -26.34
CA ARG A 418 -10.68 -14.84 -26.25
C ARG A 418 -10.25 -14.75 -24.79
N THR A 419 -8.95 -14.85 -24.54
CA THR A 419 -8.39 -14.43 -23.26
C THR A 419 -7.70 -13.09 -23.40
N TYR A 420 -7.50 -12.43 -22.27
CA TYR A 420 -6.67 -11.27 -22.14
C TYR A 420 -5.98 -11.31 -20.78
N ASN A 421 -4.91 -10.56 -20.63
CA ASN A 421 -4.24 -10.38 -19.36
C ASN A 421 -4.00 -8.90 -19.06
N VAL A 422 -3.42 -8.64 -17.90
CA VAL A 422 -3.20 -7.30 -17.36
C VAL A 422 -2.24 -6.43 -18.19
N GLU A 423 -1.43 -7.03 -19.08
CA GLU A 423 -0.51 -6.31 -19.96
C GLU A 423 -1.13 -5.93 -21.31
N ASP A 424 -2.26 -6.54 -21.66
CA ASP A 424 -2.92 -6.33 -22.95
C ASP A 424 -3.67 -4.98 -23.02
N GLU A 425 -3.71 -4.42 -24.23
CA GLU A 425 -4.62 -3.35 -24.61
C GLU A 425 -5.39 -3.81 -25.85
N ILE A 426 -6.71 -3.98 -25.71
CA ILE A 426 -7.54 -4.63 -26.74
C ILE A 426 -8.63 -3.68 -27.20
N SER A 427 -8.61 -3.27 -28.47
CA SER A 427 -9.79 -2.67 -29.11
C SER A 427 -10.86 -3.73 -29.35
N LEU A 428 -12.07 -3.47 -28.88
CA LEU A 428 -13.19 -4.40 -29.02
C LEU A 428 -13.71 -4.40 -30.46
N PRO A 429 -14.13 -5.57 -30.99
CA PRO A 429 -14.63 -5.67 -32.36
C PRO A 429 -15.99 -4.97 -32.51
N VAL A 430 -16.28 -4.46 -33.70
CA VAL A 430 -17.68 -4.17 -34.09
C VAL A 430 -18.35 -5.51 -34.41
N TYR A 431 -19.63 -5.66 -34.05
CA TYR A 431 -20.40 -6.87 -34.32
C TYR A 431 -21.57 -6.57 -35.23
N GLU A 432 -21.69 -7.30 -36.34
CA GLU A 432 -22.73 -7.09 -37.34
C GLU A 432 -23.88 -8.08 -37.14
N LYS A 433 -25.11 -7.56 -37.09
CA LYS A 433 -26.34 -8.35 -37.03
C LYS A 433 -27.33 -7.80 -38.03
N ALA A 434 -27.75 -8.63 -38.97
CA ALA A 434 -28.62 -8.22 -40.07
C ALA A 434 -29.92 -7.58 -39.53
N GLY A 435 -30.24 -6.37 -40.03
CA GLY A 435 -31.44 -5.62 -39.63
C GLY A 435 -31.30 -4.81 -38.34
N TYR A 436 -30.12 -4.75 -37.74
CA TYR A 436 -29.86 -4.00 -36.50
C TYR A 436 -28.60 -3.14 -36.65
N ASN A 437 -28.59 -1.98 -36.00
CA ASN A 437 -27.39 -1.14 -35.89
C ASN A 437 -26.71 -1.39 -34.53
N PHE A 438 -25.41 -1.66 -34.54
CA PHE A 438 -24.63 -1.96 -33.34
C PHE A 438 -24.26 -0.68 -32.59
N VAL A 439 -24.73 -0.55 -31.36
CA VAL A 439 -24.47 0.62 -30.52
C VAL A 439 -23.15 0.48 -29.76
N GLY A 440 -22.80 -0.73 -29.34
CA GLY A 440 -21.56 -1.01 -28.62
C GLY A 440 -21.67 -2.16 -27.63
N TRP A 441 -20.54 -2.47 -26.98
CA TRP A 441 -20.45 -3.47 -25.92
C TRP A 441 -20.68 -2.86 -24.54
N TYR A 442 -21.31 -3.60 -23.65
CA TYR A 442 -21.58 -3.20 -22.26
C TYR A 442 -21.08 -4.27 -21.30
N ASP A 443 -20.53 -3.91 -20.14
CA ASP A 443 -20.04 -4.87 -19.12
C ASP A 443 -21.15 -5.45 -18.24
N ASN A 444 -22.40 -5.12 -18.53
CA ASN A 444 -23.56 -5.55 -17.77
C ASN A 444 -24.69 -5.96 -18.71
N SER A 445 -25.41 -7.03 -18.35
CA SER A 445 -26.51 -7.59 -19.15
C SER A 445 -27.70 -6.65 -19.27
N ASN A 446 -27.80 -5.62 -18.42
CA ASN A 446 -28.86 -4.63 -18.45
C ASN A 446 -28.56 -3.45 -19.41
N LEU A 447 -27.38 -3.43 -20.02
CA LEU A 447 -26.96 -2.44 -21.02
C LEU A 447 -27.02 -0.99 -20.52
N PHE A 448 -26.67 -0.78 -19.24
CA PHE A 448 -26.56 0.53 -18.60
C PHE A 448 -25.15 1.11 -18.71
N GLY A 449 -25.05 2.44 -18.69
CA GLY A 449 -23.79 3.17 -18.76
C GLY A 449 -23.37 3.52 -20.19
N SER A 450 -22.07 3.75 -20.36
CA SER A 450 -21.46 4.03 -21.66
C SER A 450 -20.94 2.74 -22.30
N PRO A 451 -20.96 2.63 -23.64
CA PRO A 451 -20.37 1.49 -24.31
C PRO A 451 -18.86 1.46 -24.07
N ILE A 452 -18.33 0.25 -23.90
CA ILE A 452 -16.90 -0.03 -23.81
C ILE A 452 -16.39 -0.27 -25.23
N THR A 453 -15.30 0.39 -25.58
CA THR A 453 -14.67 0.29 -26.90
C THR A 453 -13.30 -0.40 -26.84
N ASN A 454 -12.67 -0.43 -25.66
CA ASN A 454 -11.40 -1.10 -25.43
C ASN A 454 -11.32 -1.72 -24.03
N ILE A 455 -10.48 -2.74 -23.90
CA ILE A 455 -9.94 -3.18 -22.62
C ILE A 455 -8.62 -2.45 -22.42
N GLU A 456 -8.56 -1.60 -21.40
CA GLU A 456 -7.35 -0.87 -21.04
C GLU A 456 -6.33 -1.75 -20.32
N LYS A 457 -5.06 -1.42 -20.49
CA LYS A 457 -3.95 -2.04 -19.76
C LYS A 457 -4.18 -1.93 -18.25
N GLY A 458 -3.88 -2.98 -17.50
CA GLY A 458 -4.10 -3.03 -16.06
C GLY A 458 -5.44 -3.66 -15.66
N ARG A 459 -6.35 -3.93 -16.61
CA ARG A 459 -7.61 -4.60 -16.30
C ARG A 459 -7.37 -6.04 -15.86
N THR A 460 -8.06 -6.48 -14.81
CA THR A 460 -7.98 -7.85 -14.28
C THR A 460 -9.38 -8.48 -14.15
N GLY A 461 -9.43 -9.81 -14.09
CA GLY A 461 -10.66 -10.56 -13.86
C GLY A 461 -11.37 -11.00 -15.13
N ALA A 462 -12.28 -11.96 -15.02
CA ALA A 462 -13.11 -12.38 -16.14
C ALA A 462 -14.07 -11.25 -16.56
N LEU A 463 -14.26 -11.05 -17.87
CA LEU A 463 -15.19 -10.07 -18.42
C LEU A 463 -16.26 -10.72 -19.29
N ASN A 464 -17.50 -10.31 -19.09
CA ASN A 464 -18.63 -10.63 -19.94
C ASN A 464 -19.15 -9.32 -20.55
N LEU A 465 -19.12 -9.22 -21.87
CA LEU A 465 -19.56 -8.05 -22.62
C LEU A 465 -20.84 -8.38 -23.41
N TYR A 466 -21.80 -7.46 -23.39
CA TYR A 466 -23.13 -7.63 -23.95
C TYR A 466 -23.37 -6.59 -25.05
N GLY A 467 -23.75 -7.06 -26.25
CA GLY A 467 -23.99 -6.20 -27.41
C GLY A 467 -25.33 -5.47 -27.29
N LYS A 468 -25.31 -4.16 -27.49
CA LYS A 468 -26.52 -3.33 -27.61
C LYS A 468 -26.78 -2.99 -29.07
N TRP A 469 -28.05 -3.02 -29.43
CA TRP A 469 -28.55 -2.73 -30.76
C TRP A 469 -29.56 -1.58 -30.72
N SER A 470 -29.56 -0.69 -31.70
CA SER A 470 -30.63 0.30 -31.85
C SER A 470 -31.71 -0.23 -32.80
N GLU A 471 -32.97 0.01 -32.44
CA GLU A 471 -34.17 -0.34 -33.22
C GLU A 471 -34.39 0.63 -34.40
N GLU A 472 -33.33 1.02 -35.10
CA GLU A 472 -33.53 1.70 -36.38
C GLU A 472 -33.79 0.63 -37.43
N ILE A 473 -35.08 0.35 -37.61
CA ILE A 473 -35.61 -0.46 -38.71
C ILE A 473 -35.18 0.26 -39.99
N ILE A 474 -34.40 -0.39 -40.84
CA ILE A 474 -34.29 0.03 -42.24
C ILE A 474 -35.67 -0.26 -42.86
N GLU A 475 -36.56 0.72 -42.83
CA GLU A 475 -37.81 0.66 -43.60
C GLU A 475 -37.44 0.69 -45.08
N TYR A 476 -37.42 -0.48 -45.72
CA TYR A 476 -37.41 -0.53 -47.17
C TYR A 476 -38.78 -0.07 -47.67
N VAL A 477 -38.84 1.19 -48.11
CA VAL A 477 -40.00 1.77 -48.79
C VAL A 477 -39.91 1.40 -50.27
N TYR A 478 -40.93 0.70 -50.77
CA TYR A 478 -41.04 0.31 -52.17
C TYR A 478 -42.04 1.20 -52.89
N ASN A 479 -41.68 1.68 -54.08
CA ASN A 479 -42.60 2.46 -54.92
C ASN A 479 -43.58 1.53 -55.66
N ILE A 480 -44.85 1.94 -55.71
CA ILE A 480 -45.90 1.28 -56.49
C ILE A 480 -46.15 2.09 -57.76
N ASN A 481 -45.94 1.44 -58.92
CA ASN A 481 -46.27 2.02 -60.22
C ASN A 481 -47.51 1.31 -60.80
N TYR A 482 -48.54 2.08 -61.11
CA TYR A 482 -49.78 1.55 -61.69
C TYR A 482 -49.85 1.82 -63.20
N GLU A 483 -50.16 0.78 -63.98
CA GLU A 483 -50.62 0.91 -65.36
C GLU A 483 -52.15 0.81 -65.39
N LEU A 484 -52.83 1.92 -65.71
CA LEU A 484 -54.28 2.02 -65.62
C LEU A 484 -54.99 1.67 -66.93
N ASN A 485 -54.26 1.35 -68.00
CA ASN A 485 -54.81 1.05 -69.32
C ASN A 485 -55.81 2.13 -69.80
N GLY A 486 -55.48 3.40 -69.58
CA GLY A 486 -56.34 4.55 -69.91
C GLY A 486 -57.46 4.86 -68.91
N GLY A 487 -57.47 4.22 -67.73
CA GLY A 487 -58.33 4.57 -66.60
C GLY A 487 -57.75 5.69 -65.72
N HIS A 488 -58.47 6.04 -64.65
CA HIS A 488 -58.01 6.98 -63.61
C HIS A 488 -58.48 6.54 -62.22
N PHE A 489 -57.81 7.02 -61.17
CA PHE A 489 -58.28 6.84 -59.81
C PHE A 489 -59.28 7.94 -59.42
N PRO A 490 -60.41 7.58 -58.76
CA PRO A 490 -61.41 8.55 -58.32
C PRO A 490 -60.98 9.34 -57.06
N GLY A 491 -59.83 9.02 -56.45
CA GLY A 491 -59.31 9.66 -55.26
C GLY A 491 -57.82 9.39 -55.04
N ALA A 492 -57.31 9.73 -53.85
CA ALA A 492 -55.94 9.45 -53.47
C ALA A 492 -55.66 7.94 -53.46
N TYR A 493 -54.43 7.57 -53.79
CA TYR A 493 -53.99 6.18 -53.88
C TYR A 493 -52.58 6.04 -53.30
N PRO A 494 -52.24 4.85 -52.75
CA PRO A 494 -50.91 4.61 -52.23
C PRO A 494 -49.90 4.48 -53.38
N THR A 495 -48.84 5.28 -53.33
CA THR A 495 -47.72 5.23 -54.29
C THR A 495 -46.49 4.52 -53.71
N GLN A 496 -46.54 4.12 -52.44
CA GLN A 496 -45.46 3.44 -51.76
C GLN A 496 -46.01 2.51 -50.67
N TYR A 497 -45.25 1.48 -50.29
CA TYR A 497 -45.53 0.63 -49.13
C TYR A 497 -44.24 0.22 -48.42
N SER A 498 -44.32 -0.07 -47.13
CA SER A 498 -43.20 -0.56 -46.32
C SER A 498 -43.25 -2.09 -46.19
N MET A 499 -42.08 -2.73 -46.09
CA MET A 499 -41.90 -4.20 -46.12
C MET A 499 -42.76 -5.02 -45.14
N ASN A 500 -43.37 -4.40 -44.13
CA ASN A 500 -44.20 -5.05 -43.10
C ASN A 500 -45.61 -4.43 -42.95
N GLU A 501 -46.09 -3.69 -43.96
CA GLU A 501 -47.43 -3.09 -43.97
C GLU A 501 -48.29 -3.69 -45.10
N GLU A 502 -49.53 -4.07 -44.80
CA GLU A 502 -50.49 -4.44 -45.84
C GLU A 502 -51.16 -3.18 -46.40
N THR A 503 -51.08 -2.98 -47.72
CA THR A 503 -51.61 -1.77 -48.36
C THR A 503 -52.67 -2.16 -49.38
N LEU A 504 -53.94 -1.87 -49.08
CA LEU A 504 -55.04 -2.13 -50.00
C LEU A 504 -54.86 -1.37 -51.31
N LEU A 505 -54.87 -2.10 -52.43
CA LEU A 505 -54.76 -1.48 -53.74
C LEU A 505 -56.11 -0.86 -54.16
N PRO A 506 -56.10 0.38 -54.69
CA PRO A 506 -57.32 1.10 -55.08
C PRO A 506 -58.01 0.46 -56.29
N VAL A 507 -59.31 0.69 -56.46
CA VAL A 507 -60.05 0.29 -57.67
C VAL A 507 -60.12 1.46 -58.66
N PRO A 508 -59.53 1.37 -59.86
CA PRO A 508 -59.58 2.43 -60.87
C PRO A 508 -60.91 2.44 -61.63
N VAL A 509 -61.22 3.57 -62.27
CA VAL A 509 -62.41 3.76 -63.10
C VAL A 509 -62.00 3.98 -64.56
N ARG A 510 -62.64 3.24 -65.46
CA ARG A 510 -62.54 3.42 -66.91
C ARG A 510 -63.93 3.32 -67.55
N SER A 511 -64.36 4.38 -68.24
CA SER A 511 -65.71 4.46 -68.81
C SER A 511 -65.98 3.30 -69.78
N GLY A 512 -67.07 2.57 -69.55
CA GLY A 512 -67.47 1.40 -70.35
C GLY A 512 -66.83 0.07 -69.95
N TYR A 513 -66.04 0.00 -68.86
CA TYR A 513 -65.36 -1.21 -68.40
C TYR A 513 -65.64 -1.48 -66.90
N GLN A 514 -65.61 -2.75 -66.50
CA GLN A 514 -65.62 -3.19 -65.10
C GLN A 514 -64.20 -3.60 -64.67
N PHE A 515 -63.76 -3.17 -63.49
CA PHE A 515 -62.45 -3.55 -62.96
C PHE A 515 -62.43 -5.03 -62.54
N ALA A 516 -61.48 -5.80 -63.07
CA ALA A 516 -61.37 -7.24 -62.83
C ALA A 516 -60.29 -7.62 -61.79
N GLY A 517 -59.31 -6.76 -61.52
CA GLY A 517 -58.23 -7.01 -60.54
C GLY A 517 -56.89 -6.39 -60.94
N TRP A 518 -55.94 -6.39 -59.98
CA TRP A 518 -54.55 -6.01 -60.22
C TRP A 518 -53.68 -7.23 -60.52
N TYR A 519 -52.73 -7.06 -61.44
CA TYR A 519 -51.77 -8.09 -61.81
C TYR A 519 -50.38 -7.47 -61.91
N ASN A 520 -49.35 -8.23 -61.57
CA ASN A 520 -47.96 -7.79 -61.63
C ASN A 520 -47.26 -8.15 -62.96
N ASN A 521 -48.02 -8.60 -63.97
CA ASN A 521 -47.49 -9.02 -65.27
C ASN A 521 -48.41 -8.54 -66.40
N SER A 522 -47.83 -8.26 -67.57
CA SER A 522 -48.55 -7.78 -68.76
C SER A 522 -49.53 -8.80 -69.35
N GLU A 523 -49.33 -10.09 -69.08
CA GLU A 523 -50.19 -11.17 -69.56
C GLU A 523 -51.49 -11.29 -68.75
N LEU A 524 -51.62 -10.55 -67.64
CA LEU A 524 -52.78 -10.55 -66.73
C LEU A 524 -53.17 -11.96 -66.26
N THR A 525 -52.17 -12.77 -65.91
CA THR A 525 -52.34 -14.15 -65.44
C THR A 525 -52.06 -14.31 -63.96
N GLY A 526 -52.64 -15.33 -63.34
CA GLY A 526 -52.52 -15.64 -61.91
C GLY A 526 -53.69 -15.13 -61.08
N ASP A 527 -53.54 -15.12 -59.76
CA ASP A 527 -54.51 -14.55 -58.84
C ASP A 527 -54.37 -13.02 -58.79
N ALA A 528 -55.50 -12.33 -58.70
CA ALA A 528 -55.52 -10.87 -58.58
C ALA A 528 -54.91 -10.42 -57.24
N ILE A 529 -54.05 -9.41 -57.31
CA ILE A 529 -53.42 -8.79 -56.13
C ILE A 529 -54.42 -7.84 -55.49
N THR A 530 -54.61 -7.95 -54.18
CA THR A 530 -55.61 -7.14 -53.44
C THR A 530 -55.01 -6.27 -52.34
N LYS A 531 -53.82 -6.58 -51.82
CA LYS A 531 -53.15 -5.87 -50.73
C LYS A 531 -51.65 -6.12 -50.71
#